data_AF-A0A443QFP7-F1
#
_entry.id   AF-A0A443QFP7-F1
#
_cell.length_a   1.000
_cell.length_b   1.000
_cell.length_c   1.000
_cell.angle_alpha   90.00
_cell.angle_beta   90.00
_cell.angle_gamma   90.00
#
_symmetry.space_group_name_H-M   'P 1'
#
loop_
_entity.id
_entity.type
_entity.pdbx_description
1 polymer ?
#
loop_
_entity_poly.entity_id
_entity_poly.type
_entity_poly.pdbx_seq_one_letter_code
_entity_poly.pdbx_strand_id
1 'polypeptide(L)'
;PDTVDYNLAQAAFVGRPGSELALSLGITTQDDVLYVVFAKSKDDGDVYNKPSSQSALCVYALSAIHRKFTQNIQNCFNGNGNQGLDFVNPSVGCVPTQIQINDDFCGMDVNTPLGGSMPIQAAPVLTFNDSLLTSVAATSVASDYTAAFLGTSNGHLKKVVVESVTSAFEYNDITIDRGK
;
A
#
# COMPACT_ATOMS: atom_id res chain seq x y z
N PRO A 1 -10.07 20.70 -0.58
CA PRO A 1 -9.26 20.06 -1.63
C PRO A 1 -9.78 18.65 -1.85
N ASP A 2 -10.34 18.37 -3.02
CA ASP A 2 -10.90 17.05 -3.33
C ASP A 2 -9.78 16.01 -3.29
N THR A 3 -9.74 15.22 -2.22
CA THR A 3 -8.76 14.16 -2.02
C THR A 3 -9.01 13.06 -3.05
N VAL A 4 -8.09 12.89 -3.99
CA VAL A 4 -8.17 11.83 -4.99
C VAL A 4 -7.83 10.49 -4.33
N ASP A 5 -8.77 9.55 -4.38
CA ASP A 5 -8.55 8.19 -3.89
C ASP A 5 -7.96 7.30 -4.99
N TYR A 6 -6.71 6.88 -4.79
CA TYR A 6 -6.04 5.91 -5.65
C TYR A 6 -6.30 4.50 -5.14
N ASN A 7 -7.42 3.93 -5.55
CA ASN A 7 -8.00 2.72 -4.97
C ASN A 7 -7.59 1.41 -5.66
N LEU A 8 -6.96 1.46 -6.84
CA LEU A 8 -6.57 0.26 -7.59
C LEU A 8 -5.07 0.01 -7.59
N ALA A 9 -4.60 -0.94 -6.79
CA ALA A 9 -3.21 -1.40 -6.85
C ALA A 9 -2.91 -2.01 -8.23
N GLN A 10 -1.85 -1.53 -8.89
CA GLN A 10 -1.42 -2.01 -10.21
C GLN A 10 -0.22 -2.96 -10.09
N ALA A 11 0.72 -2.63 -9.21
CA ALA A 11 1.87 -3.46 -8.89
C ALA A 11 2.43 -3.10 -7.52
N ALA A 12 3.17 -4.03 -6.92
CA ALA A 12 3.84 -3.83 -5.64
C ALA A 12 5.22 -4.48 -5.63
N PHE A 13 6.11 -3.94 -4.80
CA PHE A 13 7.46 -4.43 -4.58
C PHE A 13 7.85 -4.28 -3.12
N VAL A 14 8.49 -5.29 -2.55
CA VAL A 14 9.07 -5.21 -1.20
C VAL A 14 10.56 -4.96 -1.33
N GLY A 15 11.04 -3.90 -0.69
CA GLY A 15 12.46 -3.54 -0.69
C GLY A 15 12.84 -2.77 0.55
N ARG A 16 14.15 -2.62 0.76
CA ARG A 16 14.69 -1.85 1.87
C ARG A 16 14.80 -0.36 1.53
N PRO A 17 14.46 0.53 2.47
CA PRO A 17 14.61 1.96 2.29
C PRO A 17 16.07 2.41 2.49
N GLY A 18 16.42 3.56 1.92
CA GLY A 18 17.56 4.37 2.37
C GLY A 18 17.28 5.02 3.73
N SER A 19 18.31 5.58 4.37
CA SER A 19 18.19 6.15 5.72
C SER A 19 17.17 7.28 5.84
N GLU A 20 17.01 8.11 4.80
CA GLU A 20 16.06 9.24 4.83
C GLU A 20 14.62 8.75 4.91
N LEU A 21 14.24 7.83 4.03
CA LEU A 21 12.91 7.25 4.03
C LEU A 21 12.66 6.40 5.29
N ALA A 22 13.66 5.66 5.76
CA ALA A 22 13.58 4.89 7.00
C ALA A 22 13.26 5.80 8.20
N LEU A 23 13.98 6.92 8.33
CA LEU A 23 13.74 7.93 9.37
C LEU A 23 12.33 8.51 9.26
N SER A 24 11.88 8.86 8.05
CA SER A 24 10.55 9.40 7.83
C SER A 24 9.42 8.41 8.15
N LEU A 25 9.67 7.10 7.98
CA LEU A 25 8.73 6.02 8.33
C LEU A 25 8.81 5.62 9.82
N GLY A 26 9.82 6.10 10.56
CA GLY A 26 10.06 5.70 11.94
C GLY A 26 10.54 4.25 12.07
N ILE A 27 11.31 3.75 11.09
CA ILE A 27 11.87 2.40 11.03
C ILE A 27 13.39 2.45 10.77
N THR A 28 14.03 1.28 10.73
CA THR A 28 15.45 1.14 10.39
C THR A 28 15.65 0.79 8.92
N THR A 29 16.88 0.94 8.41
CA THR A 29 17.24 0.55 7.03
C THR A 29 17.26 -0.97 6.80
N GLN A 30 17.13 -1.77 7.85
CA GLN A 30 16.99 -3.22 7.75
C GLN A 30 15.54 -3.67 7.65
N ASP A 31 14.59 -2.78 7.97
CA ASP A 31 13.17 -3.07 7.90
C ASP A 31 12.66 -3.00 6.45
N ASP A 32 11.67 -3.81 6.15
CA ASP A 32 11.09 -3.90 4.82
C ASP A 32 9.97 -2.86 4.63
N VAL A 33 9.94 -2.29 3.42
CA VAL A 33 8.93 -1.34 2.96
C VAL A 33 8.24 -1.90 1.73
N LEU A 34 6.92 -1.83 1.72
CA LEU A 34 6.08 -2.14 0.58
C LEU A 34 5.88 -0.87 -0.25
N TYR A 35 6.35 -0.89 -1.48
CA TYR A 35 6.13 0.14 -2.49
C TYR A 35 5.00 -0.32 -3.39
N VAL A 36 3.97 0.50 -3.54
CA VAL A 36 2.79 0.15 -4.35
C VAL A 36 2.48 1.28 -5.30
N VAL A 37 2.28 0.95 -6.56
CA VAL A 37 1.71 1.89 -7.52
C VAL A 37 0.22 1.66 -7.64
N PHE A 38 -0.55 2.72 -7.42
CA PHE A 38 -2.00 2.72 -7.51
C PHE A 38 -2.46 3.54 -8.71
N ALA A 39 -3.66 3.23 -9.20
CA ALA A 39 -4.40 4.06 -10.14
C ALA A 39 -5.74 4.47 -9.50
N LYS A 40 -6.23 5.65 -9.87
CA LYS A 40 -7.62 6.04 -9.62
C LYS A 40 -8.51 5.23 -10.55
N SER A 41 -9.63 4.67 -10.06
CA SER A 41 -10.67 4.11 -10.93
C SER A 41 -11.15 5.14 -11.96
N LYS A 42 -11.41 4.68 -13.19
CA LYS A 42 -11.89 5.53 -14.28
C LYS A 42 -13.34 5.96 -14.10
N ASP A 43 -14.16 5.07 -13.56
CA ASP A 43 -15.57 5.30 -13.30
C ASP A 43 -15.78 5.31 -11.78
N ASP A 44 -16.45 6.35 -11.27
CA ASP A 44 -16.89 6.44 -9.87
C ASP A 44 -18.22 5.66 -9.63
N GLY A 45 -18.64 4.83 -10.60
CA GLY A 45 -19.83 3.96 -10.53
C GLY A 45 -19.50 2.52 -10.12
N ASP A 46 -20.47 1.60 -10.25
CA ASP A 46 -20.42 0.22 -9.71
C ASP A 46 -19.27 -0.69 -10.21
N VAL A 47 -18.46 -0.24 -11.18
CA VAL A 47 -17.36 -1.01 -11.79
C VAL A 47 -16.03 -0.33 -11.52
N TYR A 48 -15.50 -0.53 -10.31
CA TYR A 48 -14.24 0.05 -9.87
C TYR A 48 -12.98 -0.63 -10.45
N ASN A 49 -13.07 -1.55 -11.41
CA ASN A 49 -11.93 -2.38 -11.82
C ASN A 49 -11.10 -1.83 -13.01
N LYS A 50 -11.43 -0.65 -13.54
CA LYS A 50 -10.71 -0.05 -14.67
C LYS A 50 -9.82 1.10 -14.20
N PRO A 51 -8.48 1.02 -14.38
CA PRO A 51 -7.59 2.12 -14.02
C PRO A 51 -7.73 3.30 -15.00
N SER A 52 -7.66 4.52 -14.47
CA SER A 52 -7.45 5.75 -15.25
C SER A 52 -5.96 5.99 -15.51
N SER A 53 -5.62 7.09 -16.19
CA SER A 53 -4.23 7.56 -16.32
C SER A 53 -3.70 8.28 -15.07
N GLN A 54 -4.54 8.50 -14.07
CA GLN A 54 -4.10 9.10 -12.81
C GLN A 54 -3.55 8.01 -11.90
N SER A 55 -2.25 8.07 -11.61
CA SER A 55 -1.55 7.11 -10.76
C SER A 55 -0.82 7.78 -9.61
N ALA A 56 -0.50 6.96 -8.61
CA ALA A 56 0.25 7.36 -7.44
C ALA A 56 1.26 6.28 -7.04
N LEU A 57 2.41 6.69 -6.53
CA LEU A 57 3.31 5.84 -5.76
C LEU A 57 3.03 6.06 -4.27
N CYS A 58 2.77 4.98 -3.55
CA CYS A 58 2.60 4.97 -2.11
C CYS A 58 3.62 4.02 -1.46
N VAL A 59 4.00 4.31 -0.22
CA VAL A 59 4.95 3.50 0.55
C VAL A 59 4.37 3.14 1.92
N TYR A 60 4.60 1.92 2.36
CA TYR A 60 4.11 1.40 3.64
C TYR A 60 5.22 0.63 4.35
N ALA A 61 5.56 1.01 5.57
CA ALA A 61 6.36 0.15 6.43
C ALA A 61 5.60 -1.16 6.70
N LEU A 62 6.23 -2.32 6.52
CA LEU A 62 5.57 -3.60 6.82
C LEU A 62 5.16 -3.71 8.29
N SER A 63 5.93 -3.09 9.20
CA SER A 63 5.56 -2.99 10.62
C SER A 63 4.25 -2.24 10.86
N ALA A 64 3.96 -1.20 10.05
CA ALA A 64 2.71 -0.45 10.13
C ALA A 64 1.53 -1.27 9.57
N ILE A 65 1.75 -2.05 8.51
CA ILE A 65 0.76 -3.01 7.98
C ILE A 65 0.44 -4.06 9.03
N HIS A 66 1.47 -4.66 9.64
CA HIS A 66 1.30 -5.66 10.68
C HIS A 66 0.49 -5.14 11.86
N ARG A 67 0.86 -3.95 12.37
CA ARG A 67 0.10 -3.28 13.43
C ARG A 67 -1.36 -3.03 13.04
N LYS A 68 -1.66 -2.74 11.77
CA LYS A 68 -3.04 -2.56 11.30
C LYS A 68 -3.81 -3.88 11.31
N PHE A 69 -3.18 -5.02 11.00
CA PHE A 69 -3.78 -6.34 11.22
C PHE A 69 -4.08 -6.57 12.71
N THR A 70 -3.10 -6.37 13.59
CA THR A 70 -3.27 -6.50 15.05
C THR A 70 -4.43 -5.64 15.57
N GLN A 71 -4.55 -4.39 15.09
CA GLN A 71 -5.64 -3.49 15.44
C GLN A 71 -7.02 -4.01 15.01
N ASN A 72 -7.14 -4.54 13.78
CA ASN A 72 -8.40 -5.11 13.29
C ASN A 72 -8.80 -6.35 14.11
N ILE A 73 -7.84 -7.20 14.44
CA ILE A 73 -8.06 -8.41 15.27
C ILE A 73 -8.51 -7.98 16.68
N GLN A 74 -7.79 -7.07 17.32
CA GLN A 74 -8.16 -6.52 18.64
C GLN A 74 -9.56 -5.92 18.63
N ASN A 75 -9.90 -5.15 17.59
CA ASN A 75 -11.22 -4.54 17.48
C ASN A 75 -12.35 -5.60 17.46
N CYS A 76 -12.20 -6.63 16.63
CA CYS A 76 -13.18 -7.73 16.59
C CYS A 76 -13.20 -8.52 17.91
N PHE A 77 -12.04 -8.80 18.51
CA PHE A 77 -11.96 -9.58 19.74
C PHE A 77 -12.45 -8.81 20.98
N ASN A 78 -12.66 -7.51 20.86
CA ASN A 78 -13.40 -6.69 21.82
C ASN A 78 -14.93 -6.70 21.59
N GLY A 79 -15.42 -7.46 20.62
CA GLY A 79 -16.85 -7.58 20.27
C GLY A 79 -17.36 -6.48 19.33
N ASN A 80 -16.48 -5.72 18.68
CA ASN A 80 -16.89 -4.59 17.84
C ASN A 80 -17.07 -5.00 16.38
N GLY A 81 -18.24 -4.67 15.82
CA GLY A 81 -18.52 -4.85 14.40
C GLY A 81 -18.76 -6.31 14.01
N ASN A 82 -18.54 -6.60 12.73
CA ASN A 82 -18.73 -7.93 12.15
C ASN A 82 -17.41 -8.46 11.59
N GLN A 83 -17.33 -9.78 11.44
CA GLN A 83 -16.14 -10.45 10.90
C GLN A 83 -15.87 -10.09 9.43
N GLY A 84 -16.89 -9.72 8.66
CA GLY A 84 -16.80 -9.38 7.25
C GLY A 84 -16.67 -10.63 6.36
N LEU A 85 -16.07 -10.47 5.18
CA LEU A 85 -15.87 -11.55 4.20
C LEU A 85 -17.18 -12.26 3.78
N ASP A 86 -18.26 -11.49 3.58
CA ASP A 86 -19.59 -12.01 3.18
C ASP A 86 -19.58 -12.89 1.92
N PHE A 87 -18.56 -12.72 1.07
CA PHE A 87 -18.35 -13.53 -0.12
C PHE A 87 -17.78 -14.94 0.16
N VAL A 88 -17.27 -15.18 1.38
CA VAL A 88 -16.78 -16.48 1.85
C VAL A 88 -17.86 -17.17 2.68
N ASN A 89 -18.33 -16.49 3.74
CA ASN A 89 -19.36 -16.95 4.65
C ASN A 89 -20.26 -15.76 5.03
N PRO A 90 -21.55 -15.98 5.37
CA PRO A 90 -22.38 -14.91 5.91
C PRO A 90 -21.69 -14.25 7.11
N SER A 91 -21.43 -12.94 7.02
CA SER A 91 -20.70 -12.24 8.06
C SER A 91 -21.51 -12.25 9.36
N VAL A 92 -20.91 -12.77 10.42
CA VAL A 92 -21.48 -12.74 11.76
C VAL A 92 -20.85 -11.65 12.61
N GLY A 93 -21.53 -11.27 13.69
CA GLY A 93 -21.01 -10.33 14.69
C GLY A 93 -19.74 -10.86 15.36
N CYS A 94 -18.82 -9.96 15.65
CA CYS A 94 -17.61 -10.27 16.39
C CYS A 94 -17.92 -10.68 17.84
N VAL A 95 -17.28 -11.74 18.33
CA VAL A 95 -17.48 -12.27 19.68
C VAL A 95 -16.38 -11.73 20.61
N PRO A 96 -16.73 -11.08 21.73
CA PRO A 96 -15.74 -10.57 22.68
C PRO A 96 -15.02 -11.73 23.39
N THR A 97 -13.71 -11.59 23.58
CA THR A 97 -12.86 -12.57 24.26
C THR A 97 -11.97 -11.89 25.31
N GLN A 98 -11.43 -12.66 26.25
CA GLN A 98 -10.52 -12.16 27.29
C GLN A 98 -9.03 -12.30 26.91
N ILE A 99 -8.74 -12.61 25.64
CA ILE A 99 -7.38 -12.90 25.20
C ILE A 99 -6.65 -11.62 24.82
N GLN A 100 -5.38 -11.54 25.21
CA GLN A 100 -4.51 -10.46 24.76
C GLN A 100 -3.96 -10.77 23.38
N ILE A 101 -4.40 -9.99 22.39
CA ILE A 101 -3.92 -10.06 21.01
C ILE A 101 -2.65 -9.24 20.90
N ASN A 102 -1.56 -9.90 20.48
CA ASN A 102 -0.28 -9.28 20.16
C ASN A 102 0.08 -9.55 18.70
N ASP A 103 1.26 -9.08 18.29
CA ASP A 103 1.77 -9.21 16.94
C ASP A 103 2.08 -10.68 16.54
N ASP A 104 2.22 -11.59 17.49
CA ASP A 104 2.46 -13.02 17.22
C ASP A 104 1.17 -13.86 17.17
N PHE A 105 0.00 -13.22 17.26
CA PHE A 105 -1.27 -13.92 17.29
C PHE A 105 -1.56 -14.65 15.97
N CYS A 106 -1.65 -15.98 16.04
CA CYS A 106 -1.82 -16.85 14.87
C CYS A 106 -3.26 -17.36 14.65
N GLY A 107 -4.27 -16.74 15.27
CA GLY A 107 -5.68 -17.11 15.08
C GLY A 107 -6.22 -18.09 16.13
N MET A 108 -7.54 -18.29 16.08
CA MET A 108 -8.32 -19.21 16.91
C MET A 108 -9.60 -19.64 16.18
N ASP A 109 -10.31 -20.63 16.72
CA ASP A 109 -11.61 -21.09 16.20
C ASP A 109 -12.72 -20.03 16.29
N VAL A 110 -12.58 -19.05 17.18
CA VAL A 110 -13.51 -17.92 17.31
C VAL A 110 -13.04 -16.74 16.47
N ASN A 111 -13.99 -15.99 15.90
CA ASN A 111 -13.73 -14.81 15.05
C ASN A 111 -12.90 -15.12 13.80
N THR A 112 -13.12 -16.30 13.21
CA THR A 112 -12.47 -16.74 11.96
C THR A 112 -13.53 -17.14 10.93
N PRO A 113 -13.36 -16.78 9.65
CA PRO A 113 -12.34 -15.88 9.11
C PRO A 113 -12.64 -14.39 9.40
N LEU A 114 -11.61 -13.55 9.50
CA LEU A 114 -11.75 -12.11 9.74
C LEU A 114 -11.28 -11.30 8.52
N GLY A 115 -12.12 -10.40 8.02
CA GLY A 115 -11.80 -9.50 6.90
C GLY A 115 -11.12 -8.20 7.32
N GLY A 116 -11.45 -7.69 8.50
CA GLY A 116 -11.02 -6.37 8.95
C GLY A 116 -11.77 -5.23 8.25
N SER A 117 -12.18 -4.22 9.01
CA SER A 117 -12.94 -3.07 8.51
C SER A 117 -12.13 -1.77 8.50
N MET A 118 -10.97 -1.75 9.15
CA MET A 118 -10.10 -0.57 9.24
C MET A 118 -8.96 -0.69 8.22
N PRO A 119 -9.00 0.07 7.11
CA PRO A 119 -7.93 0.02 6.11
C PRO A 119 -6.64 0.65 6.64
N ILE A 120 -5.51 0.25 6.04
CA ILE A 120 -4.30 1.06 6.09
C ILE A 120 -4.38 2.12 4.99
N GLN A 121 -4.02 3.36 5.32
CA GLN A 121 -4.02 4.49 4.41
C GLN A 121 -2.62 5.12 4.40
N ALA A 122 -2.21 5.64 3.25
CA ALA A 122 -0.99 6.42 3.11
C ALA A 122 -1.25 7.55 2.12
N ALA A 123 -0.61 8.70 2.36
CA ALA A 123 -0.53 9.75 1.35
C ALA A 123 0.42 9.29 0.22
N PRO A 124 0.14 9.66 -1.03
CA PRO A 124 1.06 9.35 -2.12
C PRO A 124 2.36 10.15 -1.96
N VAL A 125 3.50 9.51 -2.17
CA VAL A 125 4.81 10.20 -2.20
C VAL A 125 5.03 10.93 -3.52
N LEU A 126 4.39 10.44 -4.59
CA LEU A 126 4.42 11.04 -5.93
C LEU A 126 3.14 10.68 -6.67
N THR A 127 2.60 11.62 -7.45
CA THR A 127 1.41 11.43 -8.29
C THR A 127 1.69 11.76 -9.74
N PHE A 128 0.95 11.11 -10.64
CA PHE A 128 0.96 11.32 -12.08
C PHE A 128 -0.49 11.50 -12.54
N ASN A 129 -0.77 12.50 -13.39
CA ASN A 129 -2.13 12.79 -13.85
C ASN A 129 -2.47 12.10 -15.18
N ASP A 130 -1.45 11.78 -15.96
CA ASP A 130 -1.52 11.39 -17.36
C ASP A 130 -0.60 10.19 -17.68
N SER A 131 -0.19 9.45 -16.65
CA SER A 131 0.66 8.27 -16.78
C SER A 131 0.16 7.15 -15.88
N LEU A 132 -0.39 6.10 -16.50
CA LEU A 132 -0.74 4.88 -15.79
C LEU A 132 0.53 4.10 -15.47
N LEU A 133 0.87 4.02 -14.19
CA LEU A 133 1.96 3.18 -13.69
C LEU A 133 1.53 1.71 -13.67
N THR A 134 2.39 0.82 -14.18
CA THR A 134 2.11 -0.61 -14.35
C THR A 134 3.07 -1.52 -13.60
N SER A 135 4.21 -1.00 -13.16
CA SER A 135 5.19 -1.76 -12.37
C SER A 135 5.98 -0.85 -11.44
N VAL A 136 6.55 -1.45 -10.39
CA VAL A 136 7.45 -0.78 -9.46
C VAL A 136 8.55 -1.73 -9.03
N ALA A 137 9.77 -1.21 -8.88
CA ALA A 137 10.87 -1.82 -8.15
C ALA A 137 11.60 -0.73 -7.36
N ALA A 138 12.14 -1.06 -6.19
CA ALA A 138 12.83 -0.07 -5.36
C ALA A 138 14.13 -0.65 -4.78
N THR A 139 15.12 0.21 -4.58
CA THR A 139 16.39 -0.15 -3.93
C THR A 139 16.95 1.04 -3.17
N SER A 140 17.68 0.76 -2.09
CA SER A 140 18.54 1.77 -1.49
C SER A 140 19.76 2.01 -2.39
N VAL A 141 20.24 3.26 -2.42
CA VAL A 141 21.39 3.73 -3.18
C VAL A 141 22.33 4.45 -2.22
N ALA A 142 23.60 4.04 -2.19
CA ALA A 142 24.61 4.56 -1.27
C ALA A 142 24.19 4.53 0.22
N SER A 143 23.24 3.66 0.59
CA SER A 143 22.60 3.55 1.92
C SER A 143 21.73 4.74 2.35
N ASP A 144 21.88 5.91 1.75
CA ASP A 144 21.18 7.12 2.17
C ASP A 144 19.83 7.31 1.45
N TYR A 145 19.82 7.10 0.13
CA TYR A 145 18.69 7.41 -0.73
C TYR A 145 17.91 6.16 -1.12
N THR A 146 16.62 6.34 -1.41
CA THR A 146 15.78 5.28 -1.99
C THR A 146 15.49 5.61 -3.44
N ALA A 147 15.92 4.77 -4.38
CA ALA A 147 15.56 4.87 -5.78
C ALA A 147 14.38 3.93 -6.08
N ALA A 148 13.33 4.46 -6.69
CA ALA A 148 12.22 3.70 -7.24
C ALA A 148 12.22 3.78 -8.78
N PHE A 149 11.93 2.65 -9.41
CA PHE A 149 11.82 2.48 -10.85
C PHE A 149 10.37 2.14 -11.18
N LEU A 150 9.72 2.98 -11.97
CA LEU A 150 8.30 2.87 -12.27
C LEU A 150 8.12 2.61 -13.77
N GLY A 151 7.51 1.49 -14.12
CA GLY A 151 7.10 1.21 -15.50
C GLY A 151 5.75 1.86 -15.79
N THR A 152 5.54 2.31 -17.02
CA THR A 152 4.29 2.94 -17.47
C THR A 152 3.58 2.09 -18.53
N SER A 153 2.29 2.35 -18.74
CA SER A 153 1.49 1.67 -19.77
C SER A 153 1.91 2.00 -21.21
N ASN A 154 2.64 3.10 -21.43
CA ASN A 154 3.22 3.48 -22.72
C ASN A 154 4.71 3.11 -22.85
N GLY A 155 5.20 2.24 -21.97
CA GLY A 155 6.53 1.60 -22.02
C GLY A 155 7.70 2.54 -21.76
N HIS A 156 7.47 3.54 -20.90
CA HIS A 156 8.51 4.33 -20.26
C HIS A 156 8.94 3.69 -18.94
N LEU A 157 10.20 3.94 -18.57
CA LEU A 157 10.76 3.65 -17.26
C LEU A 157 11.14 4.98 -16.60
N LYS A 158 10.42 5.32 -15.54
CA LYS A 158 10.66 6.52 -14.73
C LYS A 158 11.56 6.17 -13.56
N LYS A 159 12.53 7.04 -13.27
CA LYS A 159 13.42 6.92 -12.11
C LYS A 159 13.09 8.01 -11.12
N VAL A 160 12.83 7.59 -9.88
CA VAL A 160 12.32 8.42 -8.81
C VAL A 160 13.23 8.29 -7.60
N VAL A 161 13.50 9.40 -6.91
CA VAL A 161 14.08 9.37 -5.56
C VAL A 161 12.95 9.57 -4.56
N VAL A 162 12.85 8.69 -3.57
CA VAL A 162 11.87 8.76 -2.48
C VAL A 162 12.58 9.24 -1.21
N GLU A 163 12.25 10.45 -0.78
CA GLU A 163 12.91 11.14 0.34
C GLU A 163 12.15 10.91 1.66
N SER A 164 10.81 10.90 1.62
CA SER A 164 9.96 10.78 2.81
C SER A 164 8.62 10.13 2.50
N VAL A 165 7.78 9.96 3.53
CA VAL A 165 6.41 9.41 3.41
C VAL A 165 5.43 10.32 2.66
N THR A 166 5.84 11.55 2.31
CA THR A 166 5.02 12.51 1.55
C THR A 166 5.78 13.17 0.41
N SER A 167 7.01 12.75 0.12
CA SER A 167 7.84 13.42 -0.90
C SER A 167 8.74 12.45 -1.64
N ALA A 168 8.63 12.51 -2.96
CA ALA A 168 9.49 11.88 -3.91
C ALA A 168 9.50 12.75 -5.19
N PHE A 169 10.53 12.61 -6.02
CA PHE A 169 10.60 13.32 -7.30
C PHE A 169 11.17 12.44 -8.41
N GLU A 170 10.63 12.62 -9.61
CA GLU A 170 11.18 12.02 -10.83
C GLU A 170 12.41 12.80 -11.28
N TYR A 171 13.54 12.12 -11.48
CA TYR A 171 14.76 12.73 -12.00
C TYR A 171 15.13 12.24 -13.41
N ASN A 172 14.43 11.22 -13.92
CA ASN A 172 14.66 10.71 -15.26
C ASN A 172 13.44 9.94 -15.78
N ASP A 173 13.21 10.05 -17.08
CA ASP A 173 12.22 9.29 -17.84
C ASP A 173 12.88 8.79 -19.12
N ILE A 174 12.95 7.47 -19.27
CA ILE A 174 13.50 6.84 -20.47
C ILE A 174 12.44 5.99 -21.16
N THR A 175 12.32 6.13 -22.47
CA THR A 175 11.53 5.21 -23.28
C THR A 175 12.26 3.89 -23.42
N ILE A 176 11.62 2.78 -23.02
CA ILE A 176 12.16 1.42 -23.21
C ILE A 176 11.59 0.80 -24.49
N ASP A 177 10.27 0.85 -24.65
CA ASP A 177 9.55 0.41 -25.84
C ASP A 177 8.27 1.25 -25.93
N ARG A 178 8.04 1.99 -27.02
CA ARG A 178 6.83 2.86 -27.12
C ARG A 178 5.52 2.06 -27.25
N GLY A 179 5.60 0.73 -27.27
CA GLY A 179 4.50 -0.09 -27.75
C GLY A 179 4.27 0.17 -29.25
N LYS A 180 3.37 -0.61 -29.84
CA LYS A 180 2.90 -0.38 -31.22
C LYS A 180 1.64 0.47 -31.24
#